data_AF-A0A5D0MJ86-F1
#
_entry.id   AF-A0A5D0MJ86-F1
#
_cell.length_a   1.000
_cell.length_b   1.000
_cell.length_c   1.000
_cell.angle_alpha   90.00
_cell.angle_beta   90.00
_cell.angle_gamma   90.00
#
_symmetry.space_group_name_H-M   'P 1'
#
loop_
_entity.id
_entity.type
_entity.pdbx_description
1 polymer ?
#
loop_
_entity_poly.entity_id
_entity_poly.type
_entity_poly.pdbx_seq_one_letter_code
_entity_poly.pdbx_strand_id
1 'polypeptide(L)'
;MCRIGAIKSKNYVQPKTALQLMRSQQKGHDNSGFAMVMQDLGGVFEKYKGLPILSMACTDDGIKLAEDILHKEGFARVFQWAPQVFPREGLKIEPMPNYVFQVYQLPKLYKYAPENEKEELLVEMRLKIRKALDELDEGFIYSFWPDVVTLKEIGDPSDIGEYFDLWSENKDFSAKIISAQCRQNTNYDIVRYAAHPFFLQGYTAMANGENTFYEKNKNFQKNLYKGYLGFESDSQCFLYTLHYVHKVLNWPLIYYKHTITPLSFDEIDKREDNAVLSKIRSSLANLEINGPNTIIGVLPDGSVFNCCDSKKLRPAVVGKNEDTVIITSEVTGLNDVMPERNWEDDIYTHEREMIYVNNDLEVQRWHQ
;
A
#
# COMPACT_ATOMS: atom_id res chain seq x y z
N MET A 1 -11.29 12.38 -8.49
CA MET A 1 -10.20 12.15 -7.53
C MET A 1 -10.12 10.66 -7.18
N CYS A 2 -9.00 10.13 -6.70
CA CYS A 2 -8.95 8.75 -6.22
C CYS A 2 -9.45 8.67 -4.76
N ARG A 3 -9.87 7.49 -4.32
CA ARG A 3 -10.33 7.26 -2.94
C ARG A 3 -9.38 6.31 -2.25
N ILE A 4 -8.87 6.70 -1.09
CA ILE A 4 -7.94 5.89 -0.31
C ILE A 4 -8.49 5.68 1.08
N GLY A 5 -8.22 4.52 1.66
CA GLY A 5 -8.54 4.25 3.05
C GLY A 5 -7.67 3.15 3.63
N ALA A 6 -7.31 3.28 4.91
CA ALA A 6 -6.65 2.25 5.69
C ALA A 6 -7.46 1.97 6.95
N ILE A 7 -7.71 0.70 7.20
CA ILE A 7 -8.34 0.18 8.41
C ILE A 7 -7.24 -0.49 9.23
N LYS A 8 -7.13 -0.13 10.51
CA LYS A 8 -6.29 -0.82 11.49
C LYS A 8 -7.14 -1.23 12.68
N SER A 9 -7.13 -2.52 13.02
CA SER A 9 -7.99 -3.07 14.07
C SER A 9 -7.22 -4.00 15.00
N LYS A 10 -7.69 -4.14 16.25
CA LYS A 10 -7.26 -5.21 17.17
C LYS A 10 -7.78 -6.57 16.72
N ASN A 11 -8.95 -6.59 16.10
CA ASN A 11 -9.62 -7.80 15.63
C ASN A 11 -9.35 -8.02 14.14
N TYR A 12 -9.46 -9.27 13.67
CA TYR A 12 -9.36 -9.55 12.24
C TYR A 12 -10.57 -8.98 11.49
N VAL A 13 -10.29 -8.15 10.49
CA VAL A 13 -11.27 -7.50 9.62
C VAL A 13 -11.28 -8.20 8.26
N GLN A 14 -12.45 -8.29 7.64
CA GLN A 14 -12.63 -8.90 6.33
C GLN A 14 -12.56 -7.85 5.21
N PRO A 15 -12.19 -8.22 3.97
CA PRO A 15 -12.18 -7.33 2.81
C PRO A 15 -13.48 -6.56 2.59
N LYS A 16 -14.63 -7.15 2.96
CA LYS A 16 -15.96 -6.53 2.93
C LYS A 16 -15.97 -5.12 3.52
N THR A 17 -15.36 -4.92 4.68
CA THR A 17 -15.34 -3.61 5.36
C THR A 17 -14.55 -2.57 4.55
N ALA A 18 -13.43 -2.97 3.95
CA ALA A 18 -12.65 -2.08 3.07
C ALA A 18 -13.42 -1.74 1.79
N LEU A 19 -14.17 -2.71 1.25
CA LEU A 19 -14.99 -2.48 0.06
C LEU A 19 -16.19 -1.58 0.34
N GLN A 20 -16.87 -1.76 1.48
CA GLN A 20 -17.91 -0.84 1.97
C GLN A 20 -17.37 0.58 2.17
N LEU A 21 -16.21 0.69 2.83
CA LEU A 21 -15.52 1.96 3.02
C LEU A 21 -15.30 2.68 1.69
N MET A 22 -14.82 1.96 0.67
CA MET A 22 -14.58 2.54 -0.65
C MET A 22 -15.87 2.88 -1.42
N ARG A 23 -16.89 2.01 -1.36
CA ARG A 23 -18.18 2.18 -2.05
C ARG A 23 -18.92 3.42 -1.56
N SER A 24 -18.88 3.71 -0.27
CA SER A 24 -19.62 4.84 0.31
C SER A 24 -19.09 6.21 -0.12
N GLN A 25 -17.95 6.22 -0.79
CA GLN A 25 -17.30 7.40 -1.35
C GLN A 25 -17.50 7.49 -2.89
N GLN A 26 -18.35 6.66 -3.51
CA GLN A 26 -18.40 6.43 -4.97
C GLN A 26 -18.95 7.54 -5.86
N LYS A 27 -19.71 8.49 -5.31
CA LYS A 27 -20.37 9.51 -6.13
C LYS A 27 -19.35 10.41 -6.84
N GLY A 28 -19.41 10.46 -8.18
CA GLY A 28 -18.57 11.35 -9.00
C GLY A 28 -17.27 10.73 -9.53
N HIS A 29 -17.16 9.40 -9.54
CA HIS A 29 -15.95 8.67 -9.95
C HIS A 29 -16.24 7.64 -11.05
N ASP A 30 -15.21 7.31 -11.85
CA ASP A 30 -15.33 6.43 -13.02
C ASP A 30 -15.23 4.92 -12.74
N ASN A 31 -14.83 4.54 -11.52
CA ASN A 31 -14.74 3.16 -11.04
C ASN A 31 -13.91 2.25 -11.95
N SER A 32 -12.65 2.63 -12.17
CA SER A 32 -11.76 1.97 -13.12
C SER A 32 -10.90 0.85 -12.50
N GLY A 33 -10.91 0.69 -11.18
CA GLY A 33 -10.22 -0.43 -10.53
C GLY A 33 -10.34 -0.42 -9.02
N PHE A 34 -10.10 -1.58 -8.43
CA PHE A 34 -10.01 -1.79 -7.00
C PHE A 34 -8.73 -2.54 -6.67
N ALA A 35 -8.04 -2.07 -5.65
CA ALA A 35 -6.85 -2.73 -5.16
C ALA A 35 -6.74 -2.59 -3.65
N MET A 36 -6.21 -3.65 -3.03
CA MET A 36 -6.01 -3.71 -1.59
C MET A 36 -4.71 -4.42 -1.22
N VAL A 37 -4.14 -3.99 -0.10
CA VAL A 37 -3.04 -4.66 0.59
C VAL A 37 -3.51 -5.00 2.00
N MET A 38 -3.41 -6.27 2.35
CA MET A 38 -3.77 -6.83 3.64
C MET A 38 -2.49 -7.22 4.39
N GLN A 39 -2.35 -6.78 5.63
CA GLN A 39 -1.18 -7.03 6.48
C GLN A 39 -1.62 -7.47 7.88
N ASP A 40 -0.81 -8.29 8.55
CA ASP A 40 -1.22 -9.04 9.75
C ASP A 40 -2.45 -9.92 9.43
N LEU A 41 -2.24 -10.92 8.57
CA LEU A 41 -3.27 -11.80 8.03
C LEU A 41 -3.80 -12.80 9.07
N GLY A 42 -5.11 -13.01 9.07
CA GLY A 42 -5.79 -14.07 9.82
C GLY A 42 -6.25 -15.22 8.91
N GLY A 43 -7.11 -16.08 9.44
CA GLY A 43 -7.78 -17.13 8.67
C GLY A 43 -6.80 -18.18 8.13
N VAL A 44 -6.87 -18.49 6.83
CA VAL A 44 -6.05 -19.56 6.23
C VAL A 44 -4.54 -19.28 6.28
N PHE A 45 -4.16 -18.01 6.42
CA PHE A 45 -2.77 -17.56 6.47
C PHE A 45 -2.20 -17.48 7.90
N GLU A 46 -3.04 -17.57 8.92
CA GLU A 46 -2.66 -17.35 10.33
C GLU A 46 -1.56 -18.30 10.82
N LYS A 47 -1.53 -19.54 10.33
CA LYS A 47 -0.49 -20.52 10.67
C LYS A 47 0.84 -20.34 9.92
N TYR A 48 0.90 -19.40 8.98
CA TYR A 48 2.07 -19.17 8.11
C TYR A 48 2.76 -17.83 8.37
N LYS A 49 2.50 -17.20 9.52
CA LYS A 49 3.20 -15.99 9.96
C LYS A 49 4.72 -16.16 9.82
N GLY A 50 5.38 -15.17 9.21
CA GLY A 50 6.82 -15.17 9.00
C GLY A 50 7.30 -15.89 7.73
N LEU A 51 6.45 -16.62 7.01
CA LEU A 51 6.80 -17.17 5.70
C LEU A 51 6.37 -16.21 4.57
N PRO A 52 7.21 -15.98 3.55
CA PRO A 52 6.86 -15.12 2.44
C PRO A 52 5.68 -15.67 1.63
N ILE A 53 4.76 -14.77 1.33
CA ILE A 53 3.57 -15.04 0.51
C ILE A 53 3.74 -14.30 -0.81
N LEU A 54 3.67 -15.04 -1.90
CA LEU A 54 3.67 -14.54 -3.26
C LEU A 54 2.23 -14.23 -3.67
N SER A 55 1.95 -12.96 -4.00
CA SER A 55 0.66 -12.50 -4.51
C SER A 55 0.76 -12.20 -6.00
N MET A 56 0.05 -12.96 -6.83
CA MET A 56 0.10 -12.85 -8.29
C MET A 56 -1.27 -12.94 -8.94
N ALA A 57 -1.40 -12.27 -10.10
CA ALA A 57 -2.50 -12.46 -11.05
C ALA A 57 -1.91 -12.80 -12.42
N CYS A 58 -2.13 -14.00 -12.94
CA CYS A 58 -1.37 -14.53 -14.08
C CYS A 58 -2.11 -15.61 -14.87
N THR A 59 -1.53 -16.00 -15.99
CA THR A 59 -1.92 -17.20 -16.75
C THR A 59 -1.41 -18.47 -16.05
N ASP A 60 -1.77 -19.65 -16.55
CA ASP A 60 -1.22 -20.93 -16.07
C ASP A 60 0.30 -21.02 -16.30
N ASP A 61 0.78 -20.52 -17.45
CA ASP A 61 2.21 -20.46 -17.77
C ASP A 61 2.95 -19.47 -16.86
N GLY A 62 2.31 -18.36 -16.47
CA GLY A 62 2.83 -17.42 -15.48
C GLY A 62 2.99 -18.04 -14.08
N ILE A 63 2.06 -18.90 -13.65
CA ILE A 63 2.21 -19.67 -12.39
C ILE A 63 3.44 -20.56 -12.48
N LYS A 64 3.53 -21.35 -13.55
CA LYS A 64 4.64 -22.30 -13.76
C LYS A 64 5.99 -21.58 -13.80
N LEU A 65 6.05 -20.44 -14.48
CA LEU A 65 7.26 -19.62 -14.59
C LEU A 65 7.74 -19.14 -13.21
N ALA A 66 6.83 -18.62 -12.38
CA ALA A 66 7.17 -18.17 -11.03
C ALA A 66 7.61 -19.33 -10.13
N GLU A 67 6.90 -20.47 -10.18
CA GLU A 67 7.25 -21.68 -9.43
C GLU A 67 8.63 -22.22 -9.84
N ASP A 68 8.92 -22.28 -11.15
CA ASP A 68 10.21 -22.73 -11.67
C ASP A 68 11.37 -21.82 -11.24
N ILE A 69 11.15 -20.50 -11.23
CA ILE A 69 12.15 -19.53 -10.75
C ILE A 69 12.41 -19.77 -9.26
N LEU A 70 11.38 -19.82 -8.43
CA LEU A 70 11.52 -19.98 -6.98
C LEU A 70 12.11 -21.34 -6.60
N HIS A 71 11.69 -22.41 -7.27
CA HIS A 71 12.22 -23.75 -7.06
C HIS A 71 13.71 -23.86 -7.40
N LYS A 72 14.15 -23.26 -8.52
CA LYS A 72 15.58 -23.20 -8.89
C LYS A 72 16.43 -22.48 -7.85
N GLU A 73 15.87 -21.47 -7.20
CA GLU A 73 16.52 -20.69 -6.13
C GLU A 73 16.39 -21.36 -4.75
N GLY A 74 15.75 -22.54 -4.69
CA GLY A 74 15.67 -23.39 -3.51
C GLY A 74 14.50 -23.07 -2.57
N PHE A 75 13.54 -22.25 -2.98
CA PHE A 75 12.28 -22.07 -2.25
C PHE A 75 11.41 -23.31 -2.39
N ALA A 76 10.63 -23.62 -1.36
CA ALA A 76 9.66 -24.72 -1.39
C ALA A 76 8.27 -24.21 -1.04
N ARG A 77 7.29 -24.40 -1.94
CA ARG A 77 5.89 -24.05 -1.67
C ARG A 77 5.33 -24.96 -0.58
N VAL A 78 4.79 -24.38 0.48
CA VAL A 78 4.18 -25.13 1.61
C VAL A 78 2.66 -24.96 1.66
N PHE A 79 2.13 -23.93 1.00
CA PHE A 79 0.70 -23.68 0.92
C PHE A 79 0.35 -22.87 -0.32
N GLN A 80 -0.86 -23.05 -0.82
CA GLN A 80 -1.46 -22.23 -1.85
C GLN A 80 -2.92 -21.98 -1.50
N TRP A 81 -3.35 -20.76 -1.70
CA TRP A 81 -4.75 -20.38 -1.68
C TRP A 81 -5.06 -19.46 -2.86
N ALA A 82 -6.29 -19.52 -3.34
CA ALA A 82 -6.81 -18.65 -4.38
C ALA A 82 -8.23 -18.24 -3.96
N PRO A 83 -8.63 -16.98 -4.20
CA PRO A 83 -9.99 -16.57 -3.95
C PRO A 83 -10.92 -17.33 -4.89
N GLN A 84 -12.09 -17.73 -4.38
CA GLN A 84 -13.13 -18.28 -5.24
C GLN A 84 -13.64 -17.17 -6.15
N VAL A 85 -13.84 -17.50 -7.43
CA VAL A 85 -14.32 -16.54 -8.43
C VAL A 85 -15.73 -16.89 -8.92
N PHE A 86 -16.53 -15.88 -9.20
CA PHE A 86 -17.92 -15.98 -9.61
C PHE A 86 -18.17 -15.18 -10.90
N PRO A 87 -17.70 -15.66 -12.06
CA PRO A 87 -17.93 -14.98 -13.33
C PRO A 87 -19.43 -14.92 -13.65
N ARG A 88 -19.91 -13.75 -14.06
CA ARG A 88 -21.29 -13.51 -14.53
C ARG A 88 -21.29 -12.59 -15.72
N GLU A 89 -22.27 -12.76 -16.60
CA GLU A 89 -22.47 -11.84 -17.72
C GLU A 89 -22.84 -10.45 -17.19
N GLY A 90 -22.22 -9.41 -17.74
CA GLY A 90 -22.50 -8.01 -17.40
C GLY A 90 -21.60 -7.38 -16.32
N LEU A 91 -20.73 -8.15 -15.65
CA LEU A 91 -19.72 -7.59 -14.75
C LEU A 91 -18.68 -6.76 -15.53
N LYS A 92 -18.41 -5.54 -15.08
CA LYS A 92 -17.39 -4.64 -15.64
C LYS A 92 -16.05 -4.90 -14.97
N ILE A 93 -15.39 -5.98 -15.36
CA ILE A 93 -14.09 -6.40 -14.85
C ILE A 93 -13.24 -6.98 -15.98
N GLU A 94 -11.93 -6.78 -15.91
CA GLU A 94 -10.95 -7.37 -16.85
C GLU A 94 -10.08 -8.42 -16.14
N PRO A 95 -10.64 -9.59 -15.77
CA PRO A 95 -9.94 -10.49 -14.87
C PRO A 95 -8.78 -11.21 -15.55
N MET A 96 -7.69 -11.43 -14.81
CA MET A 96 -6.69 -12.44 -15.16
C MET A 96 -7.23 -13.87 -14.93
N PRO A 97 -6.69 -14.89 -15.64
CA PRO A 97 -7.14 -16.28 -15.47
C PRO A 97 -7.00 -16.81 -14.05
N ASN A 98 -5.90 -16.49 -13.37
CA ASN A 98 -5.60 -16.97 -12.04
C ASN A 98 -5.21 -15.84 -11.09
N TYR A 99 -5.61 -15.99 -9.82
CA TYR A 99 -5.14 -15.17 -8.70
C TYR A 99 -4.64 -16.10 -7.61
N VAL A 100 -3.34 -16.09 -7.37
CA VAL A 100 -2.70 -17.06 -6.48
C VAL A 100 -1.96 -16.39 -5.35
N PHE A 101 -2.11 -16.97 -4.17
CA PHE A 101 -1.42 -16.63 -2.94
C PHE A 101 -0.65 -17.85 -2.47
N GLN A 102 0.65 -17.87 -2.77
CA GLN A 102 1.50 -19.03 -2.52
C GLN A 102 2.49 -18.75 -1.39
N VAL A 103 2.51 -19.61 -0.38
CA VAL A 103 3.41 -19.49 0.77
C VAL A 103 4.63 -20.35 0.53
N TYR A 104 5.80 -19.77 0.75
CA TYR A 104 7.08 -20.43 0.52
C TYR A 104 7.92 -20.53 1.79
N GLN A 105 8.59 -21.67 1.96
CA GLN A 105 9.74 -21.77 2.82
C GLN A 105 10.95 -21.16 2.11
N LEU A 106 11.71 -20.33 2.82
CA LEU A 106 12.99 -19.80 2.34
C LEU A 106 13.99 -20.92 2.03
N PRO A 107 14.95 -20.70 1.11
CA PRO A 107 16.00 -21.67 0.83
C PRO A 107 16.81 -22.01 2.08
N LYS A 108 17.29 -23.26 2.19
CA LYS A 108 17.99 -23.75 3.39
C LYS A 108 19.18 -22.87 3.80
N LEU A 109 19.88 -22.28 2.83
CA LEU A 109 21.00 -21.38 3.06
C LEU A 109 20.60 -20.10 3.81
N TYR A 110 19.35 -19.65 3.66
CA TYR A 110 18.82 -18.44 4.28
C TYR A 110 18.11 -18.70 5.62
N LYS A 111 18.07 -19.95 6.11
CA LYS A 111 17.39 -20.31 7.36
C LYS A 111 17.90 -19.49 8.57
N TYR A 112 19.19 -19.21 8.61
CA TYR A 112 19.84 -18.45 9.68
C TYR A 112 20.47 -17.14 9.18
N ALA A 113 20.14 -16.71 7.96
CA ALA A 113 20.61 -15.43 7.45
C ALA A 113 20.04 -14.27 8.28
N PRO A 114 20.75 -13.14 8.38
CA PRO A 114 20.22 -11.89 8.89
C PRO A 114 18.92 -11.49 8.18
N GLU A 115 18.02 -10.81 8.88
CA GLU A 115 16.71 -10.48 8.32
C GLU A 115 16.80 -9.62 7.05
N ASN A 116 17.69 -8.61 7.04
CA ASN A 116 17.94 -7.79 5.87
C ASN A 116 18.38 -8.59 4.64
N GLU A 117 19.15 -9.68 4.80
CA GLU A 117 19.54 -10.53 3.67
C GLU A 117 18.34 -11.32 3.12
N LYS A 118 17.45 -11.79 3.99
CA LYS A 118 16.20 -12.45 3.55
C LYS A 118 15.31 -11.45 2.81
N GLU A 119 15.14 -10.25 3.37
CA GLU A 119 14.35 -9.19 2.75
C GLU A 119 14.89 -8.82 1.36
N GLU A 120 16.20 -8.70 1.20
CA GLU A 120 16.85 -8.41 -0.08
C GLU A 120 16.69 -9.54 -1.11
N LEU A 121 16.72 -10.80 -0.65
CA LEU A 121 16.42 -11.97 -1.47
C LEU A 121 14.97 -11.92 -1.98
N LEU A 122 14.00 -11.60 -1.12
CA LEU A 122 12.59 -11.51 -1.52
C LEU A 122 12.36 -10.41 -2.55
N VAL A 123 13.02 -9.25 -2.40
CA VAL A 123 12.98 -8.19 -3.40
C VAL A 123 13.58 -8.67 -4.71
N GLU A 124 14.75 -9.31 -4.69
CA GLU A 124 15.39 -9.82 -5.90
C GLU A 124 14.52 -10.85 -6.63
N MET A 125 13.92 -11.79 -5.90
CA MET A 125 13.01 -12.78 -6.47
C MET A 125 11.78 -12.13 -7.09
N ARG A 126 11.18 -11.14 -6.40
CA ARG A 126 10.06 -10.39 -6.95
C ARG A 126 10.42 -9.69 -8.27
N LEU A 127 11.60 -9.08 -8.34
CA LEU A 127 12.09 -8.41 -9.55
C LEU A 127 12.36 -9.41 -10.68
N LYS A 128 12.95 -10.57 -10.36
CA LYS A 128 13.24 -11.64 -11.32
C LYS A 128 11.95 -12.21 -11.91
N ILE A 129 10.96 -12.50 -11.07
CA ILE A 129 9.64 -12.99 -11.50
C ILE A 129 8.92 -11.93 -12.32
N ARG A 130 8.89 -10.67 -11.84
CA ARG A 130 8.26 -9.56 -12.57
C ARG A 130 8.81 -9.44 -13.98
N LYS A 131 10.14 -9.40 -14.11
CA LYS A 131 10.79 -9.31 -15.43
C LYS A 131 10.39 -10.47 -16.34
N ALA A 132 10.37 -11.69 -15.82
CA ALA A 132 10.05 -12.88 -16.60
C ALA A 132 8.57 -12.89 -17.04
N LEU A 133 7.64 -12.46 -16.18
CA LEU A 133 6.23 -12.31 -16.53
C LEU A 133 6.02 -11.18 -17.55
N ASP A 134 6.65 -10.03 -17.35
CA ASP A 134 6.54 -8.86 -18.23
C ASP A 134 7.10 -9.18 -19.65
N GLU A 135 8.19 -9.95 -19.77
CA GLU A 135 8.80 -10.33 -21.07
C GLU A 135 7.92 -11.28 -21.90
N LEU A 136 7.06 -12.06 -21.24
CA LEU A 136 6.22 -13.07 -21.87
C LEU A 136 4.73 -12.71 -21.87
N ASP A 137 4.36 -11.57 -21.26
CA ASP A 137 2.98 -11.13 -21.03
C ASP A 137 2.13 -12.15 -20.25
N GLU A 138 2.76 -12.83 -19.28
CA GLU A 138 2.13 -13.95 -18.55
C GLU A 138 1.52 -13.55 -17.20
N GLY A 139 1.62 -12.27 -16.81
CA GLY A 139 0.88 -11.73 -15.68
C GLY A 139 1.65 -10.75 -14.79
N PHE A 140 1.18 -10.64 -13.54
CA PHE A 140 1.56 -9.58 -12.61
C PHE A 140 1.93 -10.16 -11.25
N ILE A 141 3.02 -9.65 -10.67
CA ILE A 141 3.44 -9.94 -9.29
C ILE A 141 3.35 -8.68 -8.45
N TYR A 142 2.44 -8.70 -7.47
CA TYR A 142 2.15 -7.50 -6.68
C TYR A 142 3.02 -7.41 -5.43
N SER A 143 3.19 -8.53 -4.73
CA SER A 143 4.00 -8.61 -3.51
C SER A 143 4.60 -10.00 -3.34
N PHE A 144 5.78 -10.06 -2.73
CA PHE A 144 6.38 -11.29 -2.25
C PHE A 144 7.02 -11.00 -0.89
N TRP A 145 6.26 -11.25 0.18
CA TRP A 145 6.66 -10.83 1.53
C TRP A 145 5.92 -11.61 2.62
N PRO A 146 6.50 -11.77 3.82
CA PRO A 146 5.79 -12.42 4.92
C PRO A 146 4.54 -11.66 5.34
N ASP A 147 3.46 -12.41 5.59
CA ASP A 147 2.25 -11.88 6.23
C ASP A 147 1.59 -10.69 5.51
N VAL A 148 1.72 -10.69 4.18
CA VAL A 148 1.13 -9.68 3.29
C VAL A 148 0.46 -10.37 2.11
N VAL A 149 -0.75 -9.91 1.79
CA VAL A 149 -1.45 -10.26 0.56
C VAL A 149 -1.83 -9.00 -0.20
N THR A 150 -1.64 -9.00 -1.52
CA THR A 150 -2.07 -7.91 -2.40
C THR A 150 -3.00 -8.43 -3.48
N LEU A 151 -4.20 -7.86 -3.56
CA LEU A 151 -5.17 -8.15 -4.63
C LEU A 151 -5.43 -6.85 -5.40
N LYS A 152 -5.32 -6.90 -6.72
CA LYS A 152 -5.59 -5.75 -7.60
C LYS A 152 -6.33 -6.23 -8.84
N GLU A 153 -7.36 -5.50 -9.24
CA GLU A 153 -7.99 -5.71 -10.53
C GLU A 153 -8.59 -4.42 -11.12
N ILE A 154 -8.70 -4.40 -12.44
CA ILE A 154 -9.31 -3.37 -13.28
C ILE A 154 -10.81 -3.66 -13.40
N GLY A 155 -11.62 -2.62 -13.22
CA GLY A 155 -13.08 -2.73 -13.28
C GLY A 155 -13.81 -1.95 -12.20
N ASP A 156 -15.15 -2.03 -12.23
CA ASP A 156 -15.98 -1.42 -11.19
C ASP A 156 -15.72 -2.14 -9.85
N PRO A 157 -15.41 -1.42 -8.75
CA PRO A 157 -15.15 -2.04 -7.45
C PRO A 157 -16.29 -2.93 -6.96
N SER A 158 -17.55 -2.61 -7.30
CA SER A 158 -18.70 -3.42 -6.91
C SER A 158 -18.69 -4.76 -7.62
N ASP A 159 -18.43 -4.75 -8.92
CA ASP A 159 -18.34 -5.93 -9.78
C ASP A 159 -17.11 -6.77 -9.44
N ILE A 160 -15.98 -6.13 -9.10
CA ILE A 160 -14.80 -6.81 -8.55
C ILE A 160 -15.16 -7.51 -7.23
N GLY A 161 -15.92 -6.83 -6.37
CA GLY A 161 -16.41 -7.42 -5.12
C GLY A 161 -17.32 -8.63 -5.34
N GLU A 162 -18.19 -8.59 -6.36
CA GLU A 162 -19.02 -9.73 -6.74
C GLU A 162 -18.19 -10.87 -7.33
N TYR A 163 -17.25 -10.54 -8.22
CA TYR A 163 -16.40 -11.52 -8.89
C TYR A 163 -15.57 -12.34 -7.91
N PHE A 164 -14.98 -11.70 -6.89
CA PHE A 164 -14.14 -12.37 -5.87
C PHE A 164 -14.89 -12.73 -4.58
N ASP A 165 -16.22 -12.56 -4.55
CA ASP A 165 -17.05 -12.77 -3.35
C ASP A 165 -16.56 -12.03 -2.09
N LEU A 166 -16.06 -10.80 -2.27
CA LEU A 166 -15.55 -9.97 -1.18
C LEU A 166 -16.66 -9.37 -0.32
N TRP A 167 -17.92 -9.45 -0.77
CA TRP A 167 -19.10 -8.97 -0.05
C TRP A 167 -19.57 -9.94 1.04
N SER A 168 -19.27 -11.22 0.88
CA SER A 168 -19.65 -12.27 1.82
C SER A 168 -18.74 -12.24 3.05
N GLU A 169 -19.31 -12.54 4.20
CA GLU A 169 -18.53 -12.62 5.43
C GLU A 169 -17.78 -13.95 5.48
N ASN A 170 -16.50 -13.91 5.16
CA ASN A 170 -15.62 -15.07 5.20
C ASN A 170 -14.44 -14.85 6.15
N LYS A 171 -14.34 -15.67 7.19
CA LYS A 171 -13.25 -15.58 8.19
C LYS A 171 -11.91 -16.13 7.66
N ASP A 172 -11.94 -16.91 6.58
CA ASP A 172 -10.76 -17.52 5.98
C ASP A 172 -9.81 -16.49 5.37
N PHE A 173 -10.34 -15.33 4.96
CA PHE A 173 -9.56 -14.26 4.36
C PHE A 173 -9.79 -12.94 5.11
N SER A 174 -8.91 -12.67 6.06
CA SER A 174 -9.01 -11.52 6.97
C SER A 174 -7.64 -10.98 7.35
N ALA A 175 -7.59 -9.76 7.87
CA ALA A 175 -6.36 -9.10 8.30
C ALA A 175 -6.65 -8.03 9.35
N LYS A 176 -5.66 -7.67 10.16
CA LYS A 176 -5.80 -6.53 11.10
C LYS A 176 -5.56 -5.19 10.45
N ILE A 177 -4.85 -5.16 9.32
CA ILE A 177 -4.60 -3.95 8.55
C ILE A 177 -5.04 -4.18 7.11
N ILE A 178 -5.96 -3.36 6.61
CA ILE A 178 -6.39 -3.37 5.21
C ILE A 178 -6.26 -1.96 4.66
N SER A 179 -5.37 -1.79 3.69
CA SER A 179 -5.25 -0.58 2.87
C SER A 179 -5.96 -0.82 1.54
N ALA A 180 -6.82 0.10 1.11
CA ALA A 180 -7.56 -0.03 -0.13
C ALA A 180 -7.64 1.28 -0.90
N GLN A 181 -7.71 1.16 -2.23
CA GLN A 181 -7.98 2.27 -3.11
C GLN A 181 -8.98 1.86 -4.20
N CYS A 182 -9.89 2.78 -4.53
CA CYS A 182 -10.57 2.79 -5.82
C CYS A 182 -9.94 3.87 -6.70
N ARG A 183 -9.38 3.45 -7.83
CA ARG A 183 -8.72 4.37 -8.75
C ARG A 183 -9.76 5.13 -9.57
N GLN A 184 -9.43 6.39 -9.89
CA GLN A 184 -10.02 7.10 -11.00
C GLN A 184 -8.99 7.21 -12.13
N ASN A 185 -9.37 6.85 -13.35
CA ASN A 185 -8.48 6.93 -14.49
C ASN A 185 -8.51 8.34 -15.09
N THR A 186 -7.34 8.89 -15.37
CA THR A 186 -7.17 10.18 -16.05
C THR A 186 -6.48 10.03 -17.41
N ASN A 187 -6.06 8.81 -17.77
CA ASN A 187 -5.30 8.49 -18.98
C ASN A 187 -6.06 7.50 -19.88
N TYR A 188 -5.69 7.39 -21.15
CA TYR A 188 -6.36 6.52 -22.12
C TYR A 188 -6.12 5.01 -21.86
N ASP A 189 -4.97 4.62 -21.29
CA ASP A 189 -4.62 3.21 -21.03
C ASP A 189 -4.61 2.88 -19.53
N ILE A 190 -5.32 1.83 -19.12
CA ILE A 190 -5.35 1.34 -17.73
C ILE A 190 -4.18 0.39 -17.49
N VAL A 191 -3.16 0.86 -16.76
CA VAL A 191 -2.04 0.01 -16.32
C VAL A 191 -2.34 -0.63 -14.97
N ARG A 192 -2.41 -1.96 -14.90
CA ARG A 192 -2.75 -2.72 -13.68
C ARG A 192 -1.75 -2.47 -12.52
N TYR A 193 -0.45 -2.40 -12.83
CA TYR A 193 0.58 -2.06 -11.82
C TYR A 193 0.39 -0.67 -11.20
N ALA A 194 -0.24 0.28 -11.90
CA ALA A 194 -0.43 1.65 -11.42
C ALA A 194 -1.54 1.79 -10.35
N ALA A 195 -2.33 0.75 -10.07
CA ALA A 195 -3.34 0.79 -9.02
C ALA A 195 -2.69 0.75 -7.62
N HIS A 196 -3.09 1.64 -6.71
CA HIS A 196 -2.61 1.65 -5.32
C HIS A 196 -3.49 0.72 -4.47
N PRO A 197 -3.08 0.28 -3.27
CA PRO A 197 -1.82 0.60 -2.59
C PRO A 197 -0.58 0.02 -3.27
N PHE A 198 0.54 0.73 -3.15
CA PHE A 198 1.86 0.21 -3.52
C PHE A 198 2.52 -0.46 -2.32
N PHE A 199 3.38 -1.43 -2.59
CA PHE A 199 4.04 -2.24 -1.57
C PHE A 199 5.54 -2.41 -1.86
N LEU A 200 6.39 -2.28 -0.85
CA LEU A 200 7.82 -2.60 -0.91
C LEU A 200 8.36 -2.89 0.50
N GLN A 201 9.00 -4.06 0.70
CA GLN A 201 9.68 -4.45 1.95
C GLN A 201 8.89 -4.18 3.24
N GLY A 202 7.59 -4.50 3.24
CA GLY A 202 6.69 -4.30 4.39
C GLY A 202 6.06 -2.91 4.46
N TYR A 203 6.55 -1.95 3.68
CA TYR A 203 5.94 -0.62 3.55
C TYR A 203 4.80 -0.66 2.54
N THR A 204 3.68 -0.05 2.91
CA THR A 204 2.56 0.21 2.01
C THR A 204 2.35 1.71 1.92
N ALA A 205 2.07 2.23 0.72
CA ALA A 205 1.65 3.63 0.58
C ALA A 205 0.63 3.80 -0.54
N MET A 206 -0.26 4.76 -0.34
CA MET A 206 -1.25 5.20 -1.31
C MET A 206 -1.48 6.69 -1.15
N ALA A 207 -1.82 7.35 -2.25
CA ALA A 207 -2.16 8.76 -2.23
C ALA A 207 -3.45 9.05 -3.00
N ASN A 208 -4.10 10.12 -2.58
CA ASN A 208 -5.15 10.81 -3.31
C ASN A 208 -4.60 12.19 -3.66
N GLY A 209 -4.34 12.41 -4.95
CA GLY A 209 -3.64 13.61 -5.37
C GLY A 209 -3.01 13.52 -6.74
N GLU A 210 -2.18 14.51 -7.01
CA GLU A 210 -1.30 14.58 -8.18
C GLU A 210 -0.03 15.32 -7.78
N ASN A 211 1.13 14.73 -8.10
CA ASN A 211 2.45 15.26 -7.81
C ASN A 211 3.12 15.75 -9.09
N THR A 212 3.11 17.07 -9.25
CA THR A 212 3.75 17.78 -10.37
C THR A 212 5.28 17.64 -10.37
N PHE A 213 5.91 17.21 -9.27
CA PHE A 213 7.36 16.93 -9.20
C PHE A 213 7.74 15.50 -9.57
N TYR A 214 6.81 14.70 -10.11
CA TYR A 214 7.03 13.30 -10.50
C TYR A 214 8.35 13.05 -11.25
N GLU A 215 8.61 13.76 -12.35
CA GLU A 215 9.84 13.54 -13.14
C GLU A 215 11.12 13.87 -12.36
N LYS A 216 11.07 14.89 -11.50
CA LYS A 216 12.18 15.22 -10.58
C LYS A 216 12.42 14.08 -9.60
N ASN A 217 11.36 13.58 -8.96
CA ASN A 217 11.45 12.48 -7.99
C ASN A 217 11.94 11.20 -8.64
N LYS A 218 11.32 10.77 -9.73
CA LYS A 218 11.65 9.55 -10.48
C LYS A 218 13.12 9.52 -10.90
N ASN A 219 13.61 10.59 -11.50
CA ASN A 219 14.99 10.63 -12.02
C ASN A 219 16.04 10.53 -10.92
N PHE A 220 15.73 11.03 -9.72
CA PHE A 220 16.58 10.87 -8.55
C PHE A 220 16.44 9.46 -7.93
N GLN A 221 15.20 9.00 -7.72
CA GLN A 221 14.91 7.77 -7.00
C GLN A 221 15.37 6.51 -7.73
N LYS A 222 15.28 6.43 -9.07
CA LYS A 222 15.59 5.21 -9.85
C LYS A 222 16.97 4.60 -9.58
N ASN A 223 17.92 5.40 -9.09
CA ASN A 223 19.29 4.96 -8.79
C ASN A 223 19.57 4.71 -7.30
N LEU A 224 18.60 4.97 -6.40
CA LEU A 224 18.80 4.85 -4.96
C LEU A 224 18.68 3.41 -4.45
N TYR A 225 17.80 2.61 -5.08
CA TYR A 225 17.54 1.23 -4.65
C TYR A 225 16.98 0.38 -5.79
N LYS A 226 17.43 -0.88 -5.90
CA LYS A 226 17.04 -1.80 -6.98
C LYS A 226 15.53 -2.10 -7.04
N GLY A 227 14.85 -1.99 -5.89
CA GLY A 227 13.40 -2.20 -5.79
C GLY A 227 12.56 -1.02 -6.26
N TYR A 228 13.17 0.11 -6.63
CA TYR A 228 12.45 1.29 -7.14
C TYR A 228 12.30 1.21 -8.66
N LEU A 229 11.20 0.59 -9.10
CA LEU A 229 10.87 0.42 -10.51
C LEU A 229 9.41 0.71 -10.80
N GLY A 230 9.02 0.52 -12.06
CA GLY A 230 7.65 0.66 -12.49
C GLY A 230 7.27 2.10 -12.76
N PHE A 231 7.34 2.99 -11.76
CA PHE A 231 6.99 4.41 -11.87
C PHE A 231 5.76 4.68 -12.76
N GLU A 232 4.79 3.78 -12.79
CA GLU A 232 3.56 3.88 -13.57
C GLU A 232 2.60 4.91 -12.96
N SER A 233 2.83 5.29 -11.70
CA SER A 233 2.15 6.36 -10.99
C SER A 233 3.15 7.27 -10.27
N ASP A 234 2.82 8.55 -10.24
CA ASP A 234 3.50 9.54 -9.40
C ASP A 234 3.51 9.16 -7.92
N SER A 235 2.51 8.42 -7.48
CA SER A 235 2.31 8.05 -6.08
C SER A 235 3.28 6.96 -5.61
N GLN A 236 3.94 6.22 -6.53
CA GLN A 236 5.07 5.36 -6.16
C GLN A 236 6.23 6.16 -5.59
N CYS A 237 6.39 7.42 -6.02
CA CYS A 237 7.44 8.28 -5.48
C CYS A 237 7.26 8.51 -3.98
N PHE A 238 6.03 8.53 -3.47
CA PHE A 238 5.77 8.65 -2.03
C PHE A 238 6.25 7.42 -1.26
N LEU A 239 5.99 6.21 -1.78
CA LEU A 239 6.48 4.95 -1.20
C LEU A 239 8.00 4.90 -1.22
N TYR A 240 8.63 5.26 -2.34
CA TYR A 240 10.09 5.19 -2.49
C TYR A 240 10.81 6.24 -1.65
N THR A 241 10.24 7.44 -1.47
CA THR A 241 10.75 8.41 -0.51
C THR A 241 10.60 7.90 0.93
N LEU A 242 9.45 7.31 1.29
CA LEU A 242 9.22 6.73 2.61
C LEU A 242 10.24 5.63 2.91
N HIS A 243 10.38 4.69 1.97
CA HIS A 243 11.32 3.59 2.06
C HIS A 243 12.77 4.10 2.16
N TYR A 244 13.16 5.07 1.33
CA TYR A 244 14.52 5.60 1.36
C TYR A 244 14.84 6.28 2.69
N VAL A 245 13.98 7.17 3.16
CA VAL A 245 14.20 7.91 4.41
C VAL A 245 14.15 6.97 5.62
N HIS A 246 13.14 6.11 5.70
CA HIS A 246 12.90 5.30 6.89
C HIS A 246 13.71 3.98 6.90
N LYS A 247 13.81 3.26 5.78
CA LYS A 247 14.52 1.98 5.70
C LYS A 247 16.00 2.15 5.38
N VAL A 248 16.33 2.91 4.33
CA VAL A 248 17.69 2.98 3.79
C VAL A 248 18.57 3.91 4.62
N LEU A 249 18.08 5.13 4.91
CA LEU A 249 18.79 6.08 5.76
C LEU A 249 18.62 5.80 7.27
N ASN A 250 17.65 4.94 7.63
CA ASN A 250 17.30 4.60 9.01
C ASN A 250 16.96 5.84 9.85
N TRP A 251 16.22 6.78 9.26
CA TRP A 251 15.80 8.01 9.93
C TRP A 251 14.40 7.85 10.54
N PRO A 252 14.12 8.52 11.68
CA PRO A 252 12.77 8.59 12.24
C PRO A 252 11.71 9.03 11.22
N LEU A 253 10.51 8.45 11.31
CA LEU A 253 9.40 8.70 10.39
C LEU A 253 9.08 10.20 10.22
N ILE A 254 9.23 11.02 11.26
CA ILE A 254 8.98 12.47 11.20
C ILE A 254 9.79 13.16 10.08
N TYR A 255 10.98 12.67 9.76
CA TYR A 255 11.81 13.23 8.69
C TYR A 255 11.28 12.90 7.29
N TYR A 256 10.39 11.91 7.15
CA TYR A 256 9.64 11.72 5.92
C TYR A 256 8.84 12.98 5.58
N LYS A 257 8.12 13.56 6.54
CA LYS A 257 7.32 14.80 6.34
C LYS A 257 8.19 16.02 6.03
N HIS A 258 9.34 16.16 6.70
CA HIS A 258 10.31 17.20 6.36
C HIS A 258 10.95 17.00 4.97
N THR A 259 11.01 15.77 4.47
CA THR A 259 11.54 15.47 3.13
C THR A 259 10.51 15.78 2.04
N ILE A 260 9.26 15.32 2.19
CA ILE A 260 8.24 15.51 1.15
C ILE A 260 7.72 16.94 1.13
N THR A 261 7.56 17.59 2.29
CA THR A 261 7.08 18.98 2.39
C THR A 261 7.98 19.77 3.35
N PRO A 262 9.18 20.17 2.94
CA PRO A 262 10.09 20.89 3.81
C PRO A 262 9.51 22.26 4.20
N LEU A 263 9.81 22.66 5.44
CA LEU A 263 9.54 24.02 5.94
C LEU A 263 10.29 25.06 5.11
N SER A 264 9.74 26.27 5.00
CA SER A 264 10.44 27.40 4.37
C SER A 264 11.73 27.75 5.12
N PHE A 265 12.66 28.44 4.45
CA PHE A 265 13.91 28.87 5.10
C PHE A 265 13.65 29.70 6.36
N ASP A 266 12.71 30.66 6.31
CA ASP A 266 12.33 31.49 7.46
C ASP A 266 11.72 30.69 8.61
N GLU A 267 11.01 29.59 8.33
CA GLU A 267 10.49 28.66 9.34
C GLU A 267 11.62 27.82 9.94
N ILE A 268 12.54 27.32 9.10
CA ILE A 268 13.69 26.51 9.53
C ILE A 268 14.60 27.32 10.45
N ASP A 269 14.95 28.56 10.08
CA ASP A 269 15.89 29.40 10.82
C ASP A 269 15.44 29.70 12.27
N LYS A 270 14.12 29.59 12.53
CA LYS A 270 13.55 29.81 13.87
C LYS A 270 13.55 28.57 14.76
N ARG A 271 13.92 27.40 14.23
CA ARG A 271 13.90 26.14 14.99
C ARG A 271 15.23 25.82 15.64
N GLU A 272 15.17 25.09 16.74
CA GLU A 272 16.37 24.58 17.42
C GLU A 272 17.14 23.58 16.56
N ASP A 273 16.44 22.76 15.76
CA ASP A 273 17.00 21.76 14.86
C ASP A 273 17.30 22.30 13.44
N ASN A 274 17.42 23.63 13.27
CA ASN A 274 17.60 24.28 11.96
C ASN A 274 18.71 23.67 11.10
N ALA A 275 19.84 23.30 11.72
CA ALA A 275 21.00 22.77 11.02
C ALA A 275 20.70 21.40 10.39
N VAL A 276 19.90 20.58 11.06
CA VAL A 276 19.46 19.28 10.55
C VAL A 276 18.47 19.48 9.41
N LEU A 277 17.45 20.31 9.61
CA LEU A 277 16.41 20.56 8.61
C LEU A 277 16.97 21.20 7.34
N SER A 278 17.93 22.11 7.46
CA SER A 278 18.63 22.71 6.32
C SER A 278 19.40 21.66 5.51
N LYS A 279 20.07 20.72 6.19
CA LYS A 279 20.77 19.61 5.53
C LYS A 279 19.81 18.66 4.82
N ILE A 280 18.69 18.29 5.46
CA ILE A 280 17.65 17.46 4.84
C ILE A 280 17.13 18.14 3.57
N ARG A 281 16.70 19.39 3.68
CA ARG A 281 16.16 20.16 2.54
C ARG A 281 17.18 20.26 1.40
N SER A 282 18.43 20.58 1.70
CA SER A 282 19.48 20.69 0.67
C SER A 282 19.83 19.36 0.00
N SER A 283 19.86 18.27 0.76
CA SER A 283 20.34 16.96 0.30
C SER A 283 19.25 16.15 -0.39
N LEU A 284 17.99 16.32 0.02
CA LEU A 284 16.83 15.57 -0.45
C LEU A 284 15.83 16.43 -1.21
N ALA A 285 16.24 17.60 -1.73
CA ALA A 285 15.38 18.51 -2.51
C ALA A 285 14.66 17.82 -3.67
N ASN A 286 15.26 16.78 -4.25
CA ASN A 286 14.67 16.00 -5.35
C ASN A 286 13.61 14.99 -4.89
N LEU A 287 13.35 14.84 -3.60
CA LEU A 287 12.29 14.02 -3.02
C LEU A 287 11.07 14.84 -2.55
N GLU A 288 11.17 16.17 -2.63
CA GLU A 288 10.06 17.08 -2.36
C GLU A 288 8.88 16.81 -3.29
N ILE A 289 7.66 17.06 -2.80
CA ILE A 289 6.43 16.89 -3.55
C ILE A 289 5.80 18.26 -3.83
N ASN A 290 5.08 18.38 -4.93
CA ASN A 290 4.30 19.59 -5.22
C ASN A 290 2.98 19.25 -5.91
N GLY A 291 1.92 19.92 -5.49
CA GLY A 291 0.56 19.64 -5.95
C GLY A 291 -0.29 18.97 -4.85
N PRO A 292 -1.59 18.80 -5.13
CA PRO A 292 -2.55 18.34 -4.15
C PRO A 292 -2.30 16.89 -3.76
N ASN A 293 -2.01 16.58 -2.50
CA ASN A 293 -1.75 15.21 -2.08
C ASN A 293 -2.19 14.95 -0.64
N THR A 294 -2.79 13.79 -0.43
CA THR A 294 -2.96 13.17 0.89
C THR A 294 -2.44 11.75 0.80
N ILE A 295 -1.56 11.39 1.73
CA ILE A 295 -0.81 10.13 1.71
C ILE A 295 -1.19 9.33 2.95
N ILE A 296 -1.54 8.07 2.76
CA ILE A 296 -1.69 7.08 3.83
C ILE A 296 -0.60 6.05 3.65
N GLY A 297 0.12 5.72 4.73
CA GLY A 297 1.16 4.71 4.70
C GLY A 297 1.05 3.73 5.86
N VAL A 298 1.56 2.52 5.63
CA VAL A 298 1.73 1.46 6.63
C VAL A 298 3.20 1.12 6.72
N LEU A 299 3.73 1.06 7.93
CA LEU A 299 5.12 0.68 8.19
C LEU A 299 5.25 -0.85 8.42
N PRO A 300 6.46 -1.43 8.31
CA PRO A 300 6.67 -2.85 8.52
C PRO A 300 6.26 -3.37 9.91
N ASP A 301 6.24 -2.51 10.92
CA ASP A 301 5.79 -2.84 12.28
C ASP A 301 4.26 -2.83 12.43
N GLY A 302 3.52 -2.55 11.35
CA GLY A 302 2.07 -2.47 11.32
C GLY A 302 1.50 -1.11 11.71
N SER A 303 2.32 -0.14 12.11
CA SER A 303 1.83 1.22 12.37
C SER A 303 1.34 1.91 11.10
N VAL A 304 0.34 2.78 11.23
CA VAL A 304 -0.31 3.46 10.11
C VAL A 304 -0.17 4.96 10.30
N PHE A 305 0.10 5.71 9.24
CA PHE A 305 0.23 7.16 9.31
C PHE A 305 -0.51 7.87 8.18
N ASN A 306 -0.78 9.15 8.40
CA ASN A 306 -1.33 10.04 7.39
C ASN A 306 -0.65 11.41 7.41
N CYS A 307 -0.40 11.95 6.23
CA CYS A 307 0.06 13.32 6.06
C CYS A 307 -0.44 13.91 4.74
N CYS A 308 -0.41 15.24 4.63
CA CYS A 308 -0.91 15.96 3.46
C CYS A 308 0.20 16.80 2.80
N ASP A 309 -0.08 17.33 1.62
CA ASP A 309 0.71 18.39 1.00
C ASP A 309 0.72 19.67 1.85
N SER A 310 1.64 20.59 1.57
CA SER A 310 1.85 21.81 2.36
C SER A 310 0.68 22.81 2.33
N LYS A 311 -0.33 22.59 1.48
CA LYS A 311 -1.52 23.44 1.35
C LYS A 311 -2.82 22.69 1.70
N LYS A 312 -2.74 21.41 2.09
CA LYS A 312 -3.89 20.54 2.42
C LYS A 312 -4.99 20.64 1.34
N LEU A 313 -4.64 20.32 0.10
CA LEU A 313 -5.58 20.43 -1.03
C LEU A 313 -6.49 19.21 -1.19
N ARG A 314 -6.28 18.17 -0.40
CA ARG A 314 -7.09 16.94 -0.38
C ARG A 314 -7.51 16.60 1.04
N PRO A 315 -8.73 16.05 1.21
CA PRO A 315 -9.23 15.69 2.53
C PRO A 315 -8.64 14.35 3.00
N ALA A 316 -8.47 14.25 4.32
CA ALA A 316 -8.35 13.01 5.07
C ALA A 316 -9.04 13.19 6.42
N VAL A 317 -9.68 12.13 6.89
CA VAL A 317 -10.31 12.04 8.20
C VAL A 317 -9.89 10.75 8.87
N VAL A 318 -9.64 10.84 10.17
CA VAL A 318 -9.30 9.71 11.05
C VAL A 318 -10.45 9.55 12.05
N GLY A 319 -11.18 8.45 11.93
CA GLY A 319 -12.20 8.04 12.88
C GLY A 319 -11.73 6.84 13.70
N LYS A 320 -12.19 6.74 14.94
CA LYS A 320 -11.85 5.62 15.81
C LYS A 320 -13.00 5.17 16.70
N ASN A 321 -12.94 3.92 17.10
CA ASN A 321 -13.66 3.35 18.24
C ASN A 321 -12.67 2.56 19.12
N GLU A 322 -13.15 1.76 20.06
CA GLU A 322 -12.31 1.03 21.03
C GLU A 322 -11.31 0.05 20.39
N ASP A 323 -11.69 -0.53 19.24
CA ASP A 323 -11.01 -1.66 18.62
C ASP A 323 -10.49 -1.38 17.21
N THR A 324 -10.81 -0.23 16.62
CA THR A 324 -10.48 0.08 15.23
C THR A 324 -10.22 1.57 15.02
N VAL A 325 -9.20 1.88 14.23
CA VAL A 325 -8.92 3.21 13.69
C VAL A 325 -8.98 3.12 12.16
N ILE A 326 -9.67 4.09 11.55
CA ILE A 326 -9.81 4.17 10.10
C ILE A 326 -9.35 5.55 9.64
N ILE A 327 -8.43 5.57 8.68
CA ILE A 327 -8.02 6.78 7.96
C ILE A 327 -8.61 6.70 6.56
N THR A 328 -9.36 7.70 6.11
CA THR A 328 -10.00 7.68 4.79
C THR A 328 -10.12 9.08 4.18
N SER A 329 -10.29 9.17 2.86
CA SER A 329 -10.47 10.44 2.16
C SER A 329 -11.72 11.22 2.59
N GLU A 330 -12.85 10.53 2.81
CA GLU A 330 -14.14 11.16 3.09
C GLU A 330 -14.84 10.58 4.32
N VAL A 331 -15.52 11.46 5.07
CA VAL A 331 -16.30 11.10 6.27
C VAL A 331 -17.47 10.16 5.97
N THR A 332 -18.00 10.16 4.75
CA THR A 332 -19.04 9.24 4.29
C THR A 332 -18.59 7.78 4.40
N GLY A 333 -17.30 7.50 4.18
CA GLY A 333 -16.72 6.18 4.40
C GLY A 333 -16.84 5.76 5.87
N LEU A 334 -16.42 6.64 6.80
CA LEU A 334 -16.51 6.37 8.23
C LEU A 334 -17.97 6.21 8.70
N ASN A 335 -18.89 7.03 8.18
CA ASN A 335 -20.30 6.97 8.55
C ASN A 335 -20.96 5.66 8.16
N ASP A 336 -20.47 4.98 7.12
CA ASP A 336 -21.00 3.69 6.69
C ASP A 336 -20.39 2.52 7.48
N VAL A 337 -19.07 2.52 7.70
CA VAL A 337 -18.38 1.37 8.33
C VAL A 337 -18.23 1.50 9.85
N MET A 338 -18.37 2.70 10.39
CA MET A 338 -18.24 3.01 11.81
C MET A 338 -19.27 4.10 12.22
N PRO A 339 -20.58 3.82 12.06
CA PRO A 339 -21.65 4.79 12.33
C PRO A 339 -21.76 5.18 13.81
N GLU A 340 -21.46 4.24 14.71
CA GLU A 340 -21.61 4.42 16.17
C GLU A 340 -20.44 5.18 16.83
N ARG A 341 -19.41 5.59 16.07
CA ARG A 341 -18.31 6.36 16.65
C ARG A 341 -18.78 7.74 17.09
N ASN A 342 -18.06 8.33 18.03
CA ASN A 342 -18.22 9.75 18.31
C ASN A 342 -17.56 10.59 17.22
N TRP A 343 -18.37 11.13 16.31
CA TRP A 343 -17.95 12.05 15.25
C TRP A 343 -17.24 13.33 15.74
N GLU A 344 -17.46 13.78 16.97
CA GLU A 344 -16.76 14.94 17.54
C GLU A 344 -15.27 14.66 17.79
N ASP A 345 -14.90 13.38 17.90
CA ASP A 345 -13.52 12.93 18.09
C ASP A 345 -12.78 12.67 16.77
N ASP A 346 -13.44 12.86 15.62
CA ASP A 346 -12.81 12.68 14.31
C ASP A 346 -11.66 13.70 14.11
N ILE A 347 -10.50 13.22 13.66
CA ILE A 347 -9.31 14.04 13.44
C ILE A 347 -9.12 14.31 11.96
N TYR A 348 -8.97 15.57 11.59
CA TYR A 348 -8.67 16.00 10.23
C TYR A 348 -7.21 16.47 10.13
N THR A 349 -6.35 15.67 9.51
CA THR A 349 -4.92 15.96 9.37
C THR A 349 -4.66 17.33 8.75
N HIS A 350 -3.81 18.14 9.37
CA HIS A 350 -3.42 19.47 8.87
C HIS A 350 -2.15 19.45 8.01
N GLU A 351 -1.90 20.54 7.28
CA GLU A 351 -0.80 20.72 6.34
C GLU A 351 0.59 20.54 6.97
N ARG A 352 0.74 20.89 8.25
CA ARG A 352 1.96 20.73 9.06
C ARG A 352 1.86 19.57 10.03
N GLU A 353 0.96 18.63 9.81
CA GLU A 353 0.79 17.48 10.70
C GLU A 353 1.17 16.15 10.03
N MET A 354 1.58 15.22 10.87
CA MET A 354 1.53 13.79 10.59
C MET A 354 0.73 13.12 11.69
N ILE A 355 -0.32 12.39 11.32
CA ILE A 355 -1.04 11.50 12.22
C ILE A 355 -0.34 10.15 12.20
N TYR A 356 -0.12 9.57 13.36
CA TYR A 356 0.49 8.26 13.53
C TYR A 356 -0.39 7.39 14.44
N VAL A 357 -0.59 6.13 14.07
CA VAL A 357 -1.41 5.16 14.79
C VAL A 357 -0.56 3.93 15.08
N ASN A 358 -0.27 3.69 16.36
CA ASN A 358 0.53 2.55 16.80
C ASN A 358 -0.31 1.27 16.89
N ASN A 359 0.32 0.16 17.29
CA ASN A 359 -0.33 -1.15 17.39
C ASN A 359 -1.38 -1.25 18.51
N ASP A 360 -1.33 -0.35 19.51
CA ASP A 360 -2.33 -0.24 20.58
C ASP A 360 -3.53 0.65 20.19
N LEU A 361 -3.54 1.12 18.93
CA LEU A 361 -4.54 2.05 18.36
C LEU A 361 -4.50 3.46 18.96
N GLU A 362 -3.40 3.83 19.60
CA GLU A 362 -3.19 5.20 20.06
C GLU A 362 -2.93 6.11 18.86
N VAL A 363 -3.71 7.18 18.76
CA VAL A 363 -3.58 8.18 17.70
C VAL A 363 -2.72 9.34 18.22
N GLN A 364 -1.54 9.49 17.64
CA GLN A 364 -0.59 10.56 17.93
C GLN A 364 -0.61 11.61 16.82
N ARG A 365 -0.52 12.87 17.22
CA ARG A 365 -0.42 14.03 16.31
C ARG A 365 0.96 14.64 16.46
N TRP A 366 1.74 14.57 15.39
CA TRP A 366 3.03 15.26 15.33
C TRP A 366 2.90 16.50 14.47
N HIS A 367 3.44 17.62 14.95
CA HIS A 367 3.46 18.89 14.25
C HIS A 367 4.89 19.19 13.75
N GLN A 368 4.95 19.63 12.50
CA GLN A 368 6.19 19.83 11.76
C GLN A 368 7.06 20.93 12.33
#